data_AF-A0A917SVH1-F1
#
_entry.id   AF-A0A917SVH1-F1
#
_cell.length_a   1.000
_cell.length_b   1.000
_cell.length_c   1.000
_cell.angle_alpha   90.00
_cell.angle_beta   90.00
_cell.angle_gamma   90.00
#
_symmetry.space_group_name_H-M   'P 1'
#
loop_
_entity.id
_entity.type
_entity.pdbx_description
1 polymer ?
#
loop_
_entity_poly.entity_id
_entity_poly.type
_entity_poly.pdbx_seq_one_letter_code
_entity_poly.pdbx_strand_id
1 'polypeptide(L)'
;MPIDRALLDEVVARNDKQRLAFDDDDDGDDGDDNADDGHRRIRARQGHTVPVDLGLDARPPPAALFHGTVPRALAAIRRDGLLPRGRHHVHLSADVATALAVGGRRGRPVVLRVDSAAMAAAGHAFFLTGNGVWLTDAVSPDFLSLLSDPPAGHDGRGWADRID
;
A
#
# COMPACT_ATOMS: atom_id res chain seq x y z
N MET A 1 10.80 32.57 7.51
CA MET A 1 11.55 32.09 8.69
C MET A 1 12.57 31.08 8.20
N PRO A 2 13.87 31.21 8.54
CA PRO A 2 14.86 30.21 8.17
C PRO A 2 14.64 28.96 9.04
N ILE A 3 14.72 27.78 8.43
CA ILE A 3 14.67 26.49 9.12
C ILE A 3 16.09 26.24 9.65
N ASP A 4 16.24 26.06 10.96
CA ASP A 4 17.52 25.79 11.61
C ASP A 4 17.69 24.30 11.96
N ARG A 5 18.92 23.90 12.31
CA ARG A 5 19.30 22.50 12.55
C ARG A 5 18.49 21.87 13.70
N ALA A 6 18.16 22.66 14.72
CA ALA A 6 17.37 22.22 15.86
C ALA A 6 15.95 21.83 15.46
N LEU A 7 15.35 22.54 14.51
CA LEU A 7 14.04 22.19 13.96
C LEU A 7 14.09 20.89 13.13
N LEU A 8 15.23 20.58 12.50
CA LEU A 8 15.42 19.34 11.75
C LEU A 8 15.54 18.12 12.66
N ASP A 9 16.27 18.23 13.77
CA ASP A 9 16.46 17.15 14.74
C ASP A 9 15.15 16.81 15.47
N GLU A 10 14.30 17.82 15.75
CA GLU A 10 12.98 17.59 16.36
C GLU A 10 12.01 16.84 15.42
N VAL A 11 12.03 17.16 14.12
CA VAL A 11 11.18 16.50 13.11
C VAL A 11 11.58 15.05 12.86
N VAL A 12 12.88 14.73 12.99
CA VAL A 12 13.39 13.35 12.90
C VAL A 12 13.04 12.56 14.17
N ALA A 13 13.19 13.16 15.36
CA ALA A 13 12.91 12.48 16.63
C ALA A 13 11.42 12.21 16.90
N ARG A 14 10.50 13.04 16.37
CA ARG A 14 9.04 12.89 16.56
C ARG A 14 8.30 12.17 15.43
N ASN A 15 9.03 11.52 14.50
CA ASN A 15 8.40 10.86 13.36
C ASN A 15 7.98 9.43 13.71
N ASP A 16 6.71 9.26 14.12
CA ASP A 16 6.06 7.98 14.42
C ASP A 16 6.05 6.95 13.26
N LYS A 17 6.69 7.26 12.11
CA LYS A 17 6.76 6.39 10.92
C LYS A 17 8.13 6.31 10.25
N GLN A 18 9.24 6.63 10.94
CA GLN A 18 10.63 6.39 10.48
C GLN A 18 10.85 6.63 8.96
N ARG A 19 10.47 7.82 8.45
CA ARG A 19 10.57 8.14 7.01
C ARG A 19 11.93 8.70 6.58
N LEU A 20 12.87 8.81 7.50
CA LEU A 20 14.23 9.34 7.30
C LEU A 20 15.20 8.42 8.05
N ALA A 21 16.32 8.06 7.43
CA ALA A 21 17.43 7.33 8.03
C ALA A 21 18.73 8.00 7.57
N PHE A 22 19.76 8.01 8.43
CA PHE A 22 21.12 8.38 8.05
C PHE A 22 21.84 7.12 7.55
N ASP A 23 22.60 7.24 6.46
CA ASP A 23 23.51 6.17 6.05
C ASP A 23 24.69 6.16 7.04
N ASP A 24 24.84 5.05 7.76
CA ASP A 24 26.11 4.65 8.35
C ASP A 24 26.67 3.60 7.37
N ASP A 25 27.73 3.94 6.64
CA ASP A 25 28.96 3.16 6.72
C ASP A 25 30.10 3.80 5.93
N ASP A 26 31.22 3.72 6.63
CA ASP A 26 32.59 4.09 6.35
C ASP A 26 33.21 3.01 5.45
N ASP A 27 33.62 3.35 4.23
CA ASP A 27 34.53 2.53 3.41
C ASP A 27 35.23 3.49 2.42
N GLY A 28 36.55 3.57 2.55
CA GLY A 28 37.36 4.71 2.14
C GLY A 28 38.01 4.66 0.76
N ASP A 29 38.81 5.71 0.57
CA ASP A 29 39.96 5.87 -0.34
C ASP A 29 39.67 6.19 -1.81
N ASP A 30 39.70 7.49 -2.14
CA ASP A 30 40.39 8.05 -3.31
C ASP A 30 40.63 9.55 -3.04
N GLY A 31 41.90 9.91 -2.80
CA GLY A 31 42.34 11.19 -2.24
C GLY A 31 42.08 12.44 -3.10
N ASP A 32 41.45 13.44 -2.47
CA ASP A 32 41.44 14.84 -2.90
C ASP A 32 41.47 15.76 -1.65
N ASP A 33 42.43 16.68 -1.61
CA ASP A 33 42.83 17.49 -0.45
C ASP A 33 41.91 18.68 -0.18
N ASN A 34 40.62 18.43 0.08
CA ASN A 34 39.66 19.44 0.54
C ASN A 34 38.93 18.98 1.81
N ALA A 35 39.42 19.41 2.97
CA ALA A 35 38.81 19.16 4.26
C ALA A 35 37.60 20.08 4.49
N ASP A 36 36.40 19.62 4.12
CA ASP A 36 35.11 20.12 4.61
C ASP A 36 34.16 18.93 4.85
N ASP A 37 34.16 18.49 6.11
CA ASP A 37 33.21 17.64 6.83
C ASP A 37 32.29 16.68 6.01
N GLY A 38 32.80 15.46 5.82
CA GLY A 38 32.07 14.17 5.79
C GLY A 38 30.60 14.21 5.38
N HIS A 39 30.35 14.06 4.07
CA HIS A 39 29.05 13.95 3.44
C HIS A 39 28.11 12.91 4.07
N ARG A 40 27.34 13.26 5.12
CA ARG A 40 26.11 12.56 5.48
C ARG A 40 24.98 12.99 4.54
N ARG A 41 24.91 12.31 3.40
CA ARG A 41 23.85 12.50 2.39
C ARG A 41 22.49 12.17 3.01
N ILE A 42 21.51 13.06 2.84
CA ILE A 42 20.11 12.81 3.20
C ILE A 42 19.36 12.39 1.93
N ARG A 43 18.78 11.19 1.92
CA ARG A 43 18.00 10.66 0.79
C ARG A 43 16.52 11.02 0.87
N ALA A 44 15.98 11.57 -0.22
CA ALA A 44 14.53 11.70 -0.42
C ALA A 44 13.93 10.38 -0.95
N ARG A 45 12.82 9.92 -0.37
CA ARG A 45 12.15 8.66 -0.76
C ARG A 45 11.19 8.78 -1.95
N GLN A 46 11.04 9.92 -2.64
CA GLN A 46 10.13 10.02 -3.80
C GLN A 46 10.54 11.03 -4.87
N GLY A 47 10.40 10.60 -6.12
CA GLY A 47 10.63 11.36 -7.36
C GLY A 47 11.22 10.49 -8.47
N HIS A 48 10.63 9.33 -8.80
CA HIS A 48 11.15 8.47 -9.87
C HIS A 48 10.04 7.98 -10.81
N THR A 49 10.26 8.24 -12.10
CA THR A 49 9.61 7.60 -13.25
C THR A 49 10.44 6.38 -13.69
N VAL A 50 10.92 5.59 -12.72
CA VAL A 50 11.75 4.37 -12.86
C VAL A 50 11.14 3.36 -11.89
N PRO A 51 11.09 2.04 -12.21
CA PRO A 51 10.57 1.02 -11.30
C PRO A 51 11.13 1.23 -9.91
N VAL A 52 10.25 1.49 -8.94
CA VAL A 52 10.67 1.79 -7.57
C VAL A 52 11.15 0.47 -6.99
N ASP A 53 12.47 0.31 -6.93
CA ASP A 53 13.08 -0.77 -6.18
C ASP A 53 12.74 -0.59 -4.70
N LEU A 54 11.79 -1.40 -4.21
CA LEU A 54 11.39 -1.44 -2.82
C LEU A 54 12.47 -2.07 -1.93
N GLY A 55 13.56 -2.60 -2.52
CA GLY A 55 14.47 -3.53 -1.84
C GLY A 55 13.75 -4.80 -1.40
N LEU A 56 12.60 -5.09 -2.02
CA LEU A 56 11.79 -6.28 -1.75
C LEU A 56 11.87 -7.18 -2.98
N ASP A 57 12.25 -8.43 -2.76
CA ASP A 57 12.24 -9.43 -3.81
C ASP A 57 10.79 -9.76 -4.21
N ALA A 58 10.58 -9.89 -5.52
CA ALA A 58 9.32 -10.36 -6.06
C ALA A 58 9.03 -11.77 -5.52
N ARG A 59 7.81 -11.99 -5.04
CA ARG A 59 7.38 -13.25 -4.44
C ARG A 59 6.12 -13.78 -5.14
N PRO A 60 6.02 -15.09 -5.41
CA PRO A 60 4.79 -15.67 -5.91
C PRO A 60 3.63 -15.44 -4.92
N PRO A 61 2.50 -14.87 -5.36
CA PRO A 61 1.36 -14.62 -4.50
C PRO A 61 0.57 -15.92 -4.22
N PRO A 62 -0.30 -15.94 -3.19
CA PRO A 62 -1.34 -16.95 -3.08
C PRO A 62 -2.34 -16.84 -4.24
N ALA A 63 -3.24 -17.83 -4.37
CA ALA A 63 -4.19 -17.85 -5.49
C ALA A 63 -5.16 -16.66 -5.51
N ALA A 64 -5.51 -16.14 -4.33
CA ALA A 64 -6.37 -14.99 -4.18
C ALA A 64 -5.83 -14.04 -3.12
N LEU A 65 -5.98 -12.75 -3.40
CA LEU A 65 -5.73 -11.65 -2.47
C LEU A 65 -6.97 -10.76 -2.42
N PHE A 66 -7.03 -9.86 -1.44
CA PHE A 66 -8.24 -9.09 -1.16
C PHE A 66 -7.98 -7.60 -1.03
N HIS A 67 -8.93 -6.81 -1.50
CA HIS A 67 -8.89 -5.36 -1.36
C HIS A 67 -10.20 -4.85 -0.75
N GLY A 68 -10.09 -4.25 0.43
CA GLY A 68 -11.20 -3.57 1.09
C GLY A 68 -11.36 -2.15 0.56
N THR A 69 -12.56 -1.83 0.07
CA THR A 69 -12.92 -0.50 -0.42
C THR A 69 -14.32 -0.10 0.02
N VAL A 70 -14.82 1.03 -0.48
CA VAL A 70 -16.16 1.56 -0.18
C VAL A 70 -17.03 1.52 -1.44
N PRO A 71 -18.36 1.36 -1.33
CA PRO A 71 -19.26 1.27 -2.49
C PRO A 71 -19.08 2.39 -3.53
N ARG A 72 -18.87 3.63 -3.07
CA ARG A 72 -18.65 4.80 -3.94
C ARG A 72 -17.42 4.69 -4.86
N ALA A 73 -16.46 3.83 -4.53
CA ALA A 73 -15.27 3.61 -5.34
C ALA A 73 -15.47 2.54 -6.42
N LEU A 74 -16.52 1.72 -6.33
CA LEU A 74 -16.72 0.57 -7.21
C LEU A 74 -16.85 0.97 -8.68
N ALA A 75 -17.52 2.07 -8.99
CA ALA A 75 -17.67 2.54 -10.37
C ALA A 75 -16.31 2.86 -11.01
N ALA A 76 -15.42 3.54 -10.28
CA ALA A 76 -14.08 3.84 -10.76
C ALA A 76 -13.22 2.57 -10.85
N ILE A 77 -13.32 1.65 -9.89
CA ILE A 77 -12.54 0.41 -9.89
C ILE A 77 -12.96 -0.53 -11.02
N ARG A 78 -14.26 -0.60 -11.34
CA ARG A 78 -14.76 -1.38 -12.48
C ARG A 78 -14.27 -0.85 -13.83
N ARG A 79 -14.01 0.46 -13.93
CA ARG A 79 -13.52 1.10 -15.15
C ARG A 79 -12.00 1.05 -15.27
N ASP A 80 -11.31 1.41 -14.20
CA ASP A 80 -9.86 1.70 -14.22
C ASP A 80 -9.02 0.61 -13.53
N GLY A 81 -9.66 -0.33 -12.84
CA GLY A 81 -8.99 -1.30 -11.98
C GLY A 81 -8.59 -0.73 -10.61
N LEU A 82 -7.73 -1.46 -9.89
CA LEU A 82 -7.08 -0.93 -8.69
C LEU A 82 -5.80 -0.22 -9.10
N LEU A 83 -5.74 1.07 -8.80
CA LEU A 83 -4.58 1.92 -9.00
C LEU A 83 -3.98 2.32 -7.64
N PRO A 84 -2.67 2.57 -7.55
CA PRO A 84 -1.99 2.89 -6.29
C PRO A 84 -2.37 4.29 -5.76
N ARG A 85 -3.00 5.12 -6.60
CA ARG A 85 -3.44 6.49 -6.30
C ARG A 85 -2.26 7.32 -5.76
N GLY A 86 -2.38 7.91 -4.57
CA GLY A 86 -1.28 8.69 -3.94
C GLY A 86 -0.20 7.83 -3.28
N ARG A 87 -0.16 6.53 -3.55
CA ARG A 87 0.87 5.58 -3.08
C ARG A 87 1.67 5.07 -4.27
N HIS A 88 2.73 4.32 -4.00
CA HIS A 88 3.50 3.66 -5.05
C HIS A 88 2.84 2.38 -5.57
N HIS A 89 2.20 1.60 -4.70
CA HIS A 89 1.64 0.29 -5.04
C HIS A 89 0.23 0.11 -4.49
N VAL A 90 -0.55 -0.73 -5.16
CA VAL A 90 -1.80 -1.27 -4.65
C VAL A 90 -1.48 -2.16 -3.45
N HIS A 91 -2.22 -1.97 -2.36
CA HIS A 91 -2.08 -2.78 -1.15
C HIS A 91 -3.19 -3.81 -1.11
N LEU A 92 -2.81 -5.05 -0.88
CA LEU A 92 -3.66 -6.22 -0.86
C LEU A 92 -3.49 -6.99 0.46
N SER A 93 -4.58 -7.59 0.91
CA SER A 93 -4.66 -8.41 2.11
C SER A 93 -4.67 -9.89 1.75
N ALA A 94 -4.04 -10.72 2.59
CA ALA A 94 -4.05 -12.17 2.42
C ALA A 94 -5.42 -12.80 2.75
N ASP A 95 -6.22 -12.13 3.56
CA ASP A 95 -7.53 -12.62 4.00
C ASP A 95 -8.62 -11.51 3.97
N VAL A 96 -9.87 -11.96 3.95
CA VAL A 96 -11.06 -11.11 3.86
C VAL A 96 -11.27 -10.27 5.13
N ALA A 97 -10.95 -10.80 6.32
CA ALA A 97 -11.16 -10.09 7.57
C ALA A 97 -10.25 -8.86 7.66
N THR A 98 -8.99 -9.00 7.26
CA THR A 98 -8.04 -7.90 7.14
C THR A 98 -8.51 -6.87 6.11
N ALA A 99 -9.01 -7.32 4.94
CA ALA A 99 -9.54 -6.41 3.93
C ALA A 99 -10.75 -5.61 4.46
N LEU A 100 -11.68 -6.26 5.17
CA LEU A 100 -12.82 -5.60 5.82
C LEU A 100 -12.36 -4.57 6.85
N ALA A 101 -11.42 -4.92 7.72
CA ALA A 101 -10.90 -4.02 8.76
C ALA A 101 -10.21 -2.78 8.15
N VAL A 102 -9.44 -2.96 7.08
CA VAL A 102 -8.78 -1.86 6.37
C VAL A 102 -9.78 -0.98 5.64
N GLY A 103 -10.75 -1.58 4.93
CA GLY A 103 -11.80 -0.85 4.20
C GLY A 103 -12.77 -0.12 5.14
N GLY A 104 -13.04 -0.68 6.32
CA GLY A 104 -13.98 -0.18 7.32
C GLY A 104 -13.64 1.20 7.87
N ARG A 105 -12.37 1.63 7.75
CA ARG A 105 -11.90 2.95 8.19
C ARG A 105 -12.59 4.12 7.49
N ARG A 106 -13.27 3.88 6.36
CA ARG A 106 -13.90 4.93 5.53
C ARG A 106 -15.42 4.77 5.39
N GLY A 107 -16.02 3.94 6.24
CA GLY A 107 -17.43 3.58 6.22
C GLY A 107 -17.63 2.09 5.99
N ARG A 108 -18.86 1.68 5.65
CA ARG A 108 -19.21 0.28 5.40
C ARG A 108 -18.41 -0.29 4.22
N PRO A 109 -17.51 -1.26 4.44
CA PRO A 109 -16.64 -1.74 3.40
C PRO A 109 -17.34 -2.74 2.48
N VAL A 110 -16.80 -2.86 1.28
CA VAL A 110 -17.00 -3.96 0.34
C VAL A 110 -15.63 -4.58 0.03
N VAL A 111 -15.59 -5.87 -0.26
CA VAL A 111 -14.33 -6.58 -0.52
C VAL A 111 -14.29 -7.05 -1.97
N LEU A 112 -13.20 -6.70 -2.64
CA LEU A 112 -12.85 -7.24 -3.94
C LEU A 112 -11.87 -8.39 -3.77
N ARG A 113 -12.13 -9.51 -4.44
CA ARG A 113 -11.17 -10.58 -4.67
C ARG A 113 -10.31 -10.22 -5.88
N VAL A 114 -9.01 -10.43 -5.75
CA VAL A 114 -8.00 -10.32 -6.81
C VAL A 114 -7.54 -11.72 -7.17
N ASP A 115 -7.67 -12.09 -8.44
CA ASP A 115 -7.12 -13.34 -8.98
C ASP A 115 -5.60 -13.21 -9.20
N SER A 116 -4.86 -13.32 -8.10
CA SER A 116 -3.42 -13.05 -8.07
C SER A 116 -2.61 -14.17 -8.70
N ALA A 117 -3.12 -15.40 -8.73
CA ALA A 117 -2.54 -16.48 -9.54
C ALA A 117 -2.58 -16.15 -11.04
N ALA A 118 -3.75 -15.73 -11.55
CA ALA A 118 -3.88 -15.36 -12.95
C ALA A 118 -3.01 -14.14 -13.31
N MET A 119 -2.93 -13.14 -12.42
CA MET A 119 -2.02 -12.00 -12.60
C MET A 119 -0.55 -12.41 -12.62
N ALA A 120 -0.11 -13.28 -11.71
CA ALA A 120 1.27 -13.76 -11.69
C ALA A 120 1.60 -14.55 -12.97
N ALA A 121 0.67 -15.39 -13.45
CA ALA A 121 0.81 -16.10 -14.72
C ALA A 121 0.86 -15.15 -15.94
N ALA A 122 0.21 -13.98 -15.85
CA ALA A 122 0.28 -12.92 -16.85
C ALA A 122 1.52 -12.01 -16.70
N GLY A 123 2.44 -12.31 -15.78
CA GLY A 123 3.71 -11.59 -15.61
C GLY A 123 3.67 -10.39 -14.66
N HIS A 124 2.59 -10.19 -13.91
CA HIS A 124 2.54 -9.13 -12.90
C HIS A 124 3.38 -9.48 -11.67
N ALA A 125 4.21 -8.54 -11.23
CA ALA A 125 5.02 -8.69 -10.03
C ALA A 125 4.19 -8.47 -8.75
N PHE A 126 4.53 -9.25 -7.72
CA PHE A 126 3.99 -9.12 -6.38
C PHE A 126 5.13 -9.07 -5.38
N PHE A 127 4.94 -8.28 -4.33
CA PHE A 127 5.92 -8.13 -3.25
C PHE A 127 5.22 -8.33 -1.91
N LEU A 128 5.92 -8.95 -0.97
CA LEU A 128 5.42 -9.13 0.38
C LEU A 128 6.27 -8.31 1.34
N THR A 129 5.63 -7.40 2.06
CA THR A 129 6.30 -6.63 3.10
C THR A 129 6.57 -7.49 4.34
N GLY A 130 7.51 -7.07 5.18
CA GLY A 130 7.81 -7.75 6.46
C GLY A 130 6.63 -7.83 7.44
N ASN A 131 5.60 -6.99 7.26
CA ASN A 131 4.36 -7.03 8.04
C ASN A 131 3.19 -7.73 7.32
N GLY A 132 3.46 -8.52 6.29
CA GLY A 132 2.46 -9.40 5.66
C GLY A 132 1.49 -8.71 4.69
N VAL A 133 1.79 -7.48 4.24
CA VAL A 133 0.99 -6.78 3.24
C VAL A 133 1.52 -7.09 1.84
N TRP A 134 0.60 -7.45 0.94
CA TRP A 134 0.93 -7.70 -0.45
C TRP A 134 0.87 -6.42 -1.27
N LEU A 135 1.84 -6.24 -2.15
CA LEU A 135 1.98 -5.09 -3.03
C LEU A 135 2.03 -5.52 -4.49
N THR A 136 1.40 -4.75 -5.36
CA THR A 136 1.53 -4.85 -6.82
C THR A 136 1.31 -3.48 -7.44
N ASP A 137 1.75 -3.26 -8.68
CA ASP A 137 1.68 -1.94 -9.33
C ASP A 137 0.23 -1.49 -9.55
N ALA A 138 -0.56 -2.34 -10.19
CA ALA A 138 -1.97 -2.12 -10.50
C ALA A 138 -2.68 -3.47 -10.70
N VAL A 139 -4.01 -3.47 -10.59
CA VAL A 139 -4.85 -4.64 -10.88
C VAL A 139 -5.86 -4.29 -11.95
N SER A 140 -5.79 -4.94 -13.12
CA SER A 140 -6.79 -4.79 -14.19
C SER A 140 -8.18 -5.22 -13.69
N PRO A 141 -9.28 -4.58 -14.15
CA PRO A 141 -10.64 -5.04 -13.88
C PRO A 141 -10.88 -6.53 -14.16
N ASP A 142 -10.17 -7.11 -15.14
CA ASP A 142 -10.33 -8.52 -15.54
C ASP A 142 -9.94 -9.51 -14.43
N PHE A 143 -9.12 -9.08 -13.47
CA PHE A 143 -8.70 -9.88 -12.33
C PHE A 143 -9.50 -9.59 -11.06
N LEU A 144 -10.55 -8.77 -11.14
CA LEU A 144 -11.34 -8.33 -10.00
C LEU A 144 -12.72 -8.97 -9.99
N SER A 145 -13.10 -9.51 -8.84
CA SER A 145 -14.49 -9.90 -8.58
C SER A 145 -14.96 -9.40 -7.23
N LEU A 146 -16.23 -9.00 -7.15
CA LEU A 146 -16.84 -8.60 -5.88
C LEU A 146 -17.21 -9.86 -5.08
N LEU A 147 -16.74 -9.96 -3.84
CA LEU A 147 -17.00 -11.15 -3.00
C LEU A 147 -18.44 -11.22 -2.51
N SER A 148 -19.09 -10.07 -2.34
CA SER A 148 -20.52 -9.95 -2.01
C SER A 148 -20.97 -8.52 -2.29
N ASP A 149 -22.17 -8.34 -2.81
CA ASP A 149 -22.80 -7.02 -2.78
C ASP A 149 -22.98 -6.56 -1.32
N PRO A 150 -22.81 -5.25 -1.02
CA PRO A 150 -23.25 -4.75 0.28
C PRO A 150 -24.73 -5.14 0.41
N PRO A 151 -25.15 -5.83 1.49
CA PRO A 151 -26.55 -6.24 1.60
C PRO A 151 -27.41 -5.01 1.39
N ALA A 152 -28.40 -5.20 0.51
CA ALA A 152 -29.45 -4.23 0.27
C ALA A 152 -29.94 -3.72 1.62
N GLY A 153 -30.10 -2.40 1.72
CA GLY A 153 -30.44 -1.75 2.97
C GLY A 153 -31.58 -2.48 3.67
N HIS A 154 -31.33 -2.93 4.90
CA HIS A 154 -32.41 -3.00 5.87
C HIS A 154 -32.76 -1.55 6.15
N ASP A 155 -33.77 -1.03 5.46
CA ASP A 155 -34.64 -0.06 6.10
C ASP A 155 -35.22 -0.75 7.35
N GLY A 156 -35.17 -0.05 8.49
CA GLY A 156 -35.42 -0.64 9.80
C GLY A 156 -36.89 -1.01 10.06
N ARG A 157 -37.45 -1.94 9.29
CA ARG A 157 -38.76 -2.56 9.52
C ARG A 157 -38.73 -4.02 9.09
N GLY A 158 -38.98 -4.94 10.03
CA GLY A 158 -39.30 -6.34 9.73
C GLY A 158 -38.51 -7.39 10.50
N TRP A 159 -38.45 -7.29 11.83
CA TRP A 159 -38.20 -8.45 12.72
C TRP A 159 -39.44 -8.76 13.56
N ALA A 160 -40.63 -8.45 13.04
CA ALA A 160 -41.87 -9.02 13.52
C ALA A 160 -42.39 -9.85 12.36
N ASP A 161 -42.16 -11.17 12.46
CA ASP A 161 -43.06 -12.24 12.02
C ASP A 161 -42.26 -13.53 11.96
N ARG A 162 -42.08 -14.11 13.15
CA ARG A 162 -41.90 -15.55 13.31
C ARG A 162 -42.88 -15.99 14.39
N ILE A 163 -43.72 -16.97 14.01
CA ILE A 163 -44.54 -17.91 14.78
C ILE A 163 -45.99 -17.89 14.29
N ASP A 164 -46.48 -19.11 14.01
CA ASP A 164 -47.84 -19.50 13.66
C ASP A 164 -48.95 -18.92 14.56
#